data_AF-A0A5C9BQR2-F1
#
_entry.id   AF-A0A5C9BQR2-F1
#
_cell.length_a   1.000
_cell.length_b   1.000
_cell.length_c   1.000
_cell.angle_alpha   90.00
_cell.angle_beta   90.00
_cell.angle_gamma   90.00
#
_symmetry.space_group_name_H-M   'P 1'
#
loop_
_entity.id
_entity.type
_entity.pdbx_description
1 polymer ?
#
loop_
_entity_poly.entity_id
_entity_poly.type
_entity_poly.pdbx_seq_one_letter_code
_entity_poly.pdbx_strand_id
1 'polypeptide(L)'
;MDSKTQAMQVGVESFISSNRSEAYKSRMLLWGFALIGFTIAVLRAPHTATSIVAMAVVFLAIIGVVDYFLLRQFRPGQLVVKLTDEGVESPMMSGPNKKLPWGSIRGVSIQPIHDQSCLVFQMSPELGLPDKKHFLTRANPSRPTISLAGLDATAQDNLADSIGRHLLRRDNLLEIDIRNPVREVREFMESVRELAPMPLVMSFLVVANAIVWIAMLAAGAKILASPIPMLYEWGANSTSAVQNGQLWRLVSSMFIHGNIFHLVINMAALVSAGLIVERIYGHRLFALIYFASGIVGSSLSLYF
;
A
#
# COMPACT_ATOMS: atom_id res chain seq x y z
N MET A 1 -22.07 14.77 -18.40
CA MET A 1 -23.20 13.87 -18.70
C MET A 1 -22.76 12.48 -18.30
N ASP A 2 -23.27 11.81 -17.27
CA ASP A 2 -24.45 12.06 -16.44
C ASP A 2 -24.18 11.72 -14.97
N SER A 3 -24.44 12.68 -14.09
CA SER A 3 -24.43 12.53 -12.62
C SER A 3 -25.86 12.38 -12.08
N LYS A 4 -26.77 11.78 -12.86
CA LYS A 4 -28.20 11.71 -12.50
C LYS A 4 -28.85 10.43 -12.99
N THR A 5 -28.61 9.31 -12.30
CA THR A 5 -29.63 8.26 -12.11
C THR A 5 -29.30 7.38 -10.89
N GLN A 6 -29.12 7.98 -9.71
CA GLN A 6 -29.42 7.25 -8.48
C GLN A 6 -30.92 7.34 -8.26
N ALA A 7 -31.66 6.42 -8.91
CA ALA A 7 -33.02 6.14 -8.53
C ALA A 7 -32.97 5.55 -7.12
N MET A 8 -33.32 6.38 -6.14
CA MET A 8 -33.52 6.02 -4.75
C MET A 8 -34.72 5.07 -4.68
N GLN A 9 -34.49 3.77 -4.88
CA GLN A 9 -35.39 2.74 -4.36
C GLN A 9 -35.16 2.70 -2.86
N VAL A 10 -36.11 3.27 -2.12
CA VAL A 10 -36.18 3.21 -0.66
C VAL A 10 -36.12 1.73 -0.26
N GLY A 11 -34.98 1.28 0.31
CA GLY A 11 -34.77 -0.10 0.77
C GLY A 11 -33.62 -0.88 0.11
N VAL A 12 -32.95 -0.35 -0.92
CA VAL A 12 -31.84 -1.06 -1.59
C VAL A 12 -30.60 -0.18 -1.72
N GLU A 13 -29.50 -0.57 -1.06
CA GLU A 13 -28.20 0.11 -1.15
C GLU A 13 -27.19 -0.75 -1.92
N SER A 14 -26.48 -0.17 -2.89
CA SER A 14 -25.51 -0.90 -3.73
C SER A 14 -24.13 -0.26 -3.66
N PHE A 15 -23.13 -1.08 -3.37
CA PHE A 15 -21.72 -0.70 -3.26
C PHE A 15 -20.96 -1.28 -4.45
N ILE A 16 -20.39 -0.40 -5.25
CA ILE A 16 -19.77 -0.70 -6.54
C ILE A 16 -18.27 -0.39 -6.45
N SER A 17 -17.47 -1.17 -7.15
CA SER A 17 -16.02 -0.99 -7.18
C SER A 17 -15.62 0.36 -7.79
N SER A 18 -14.60 0.97 -7.21
CA SER A 18 -14.14 2.33 -7.51
C SER A 18 -12.74 2.30 -8.12
N ASN A 19 -12.44 3.27 -8.99
CA ASN A 19 -11.08 3.52 -9.47
C ASN A 19 -10.18 4.15 -8.39
N ARG A 20 -10.72 4.50 -7.23
CA ARG A 20 -9.97 4.97 -6.05
C ARG A 20 -9.58 3.85 -5.09
N SER A 21 -10.00 2.61 -5.37
CA SER A 21 -9.69 1.44 -4.55
C SER A 21 -8.21 1.06 -4.60
N GLU A 22 -7.71 0.46 -3.52
CA GLU A 22 -6.31 -0.01 -3.44
C GLU A 22 -6.02 -1.11 -4.48
N ALA A 23 -7.01 -1.93 -4.82
CA ALA A 23 -6.88 -2.92 -5.90
C ALA A 23 -6.61 -2.25 -7.26
N TYR A 24 -7.33 -1.16 -7.57
CA TYR A 24 -7.11 -0.42 -8.81
C TYR A 24 -5.74 0.26 -8.84
N LYS A 25 -5.33 0.90 -7.72
CA LYS A 25 -4.01 1.52 -7.60
C LYS A 25 -2.88 0.50 -7.76
N SER A 26 -2.99 -0.65 -7.11
CA SER A 26 -2.01 -1.74 -7.19
C SER A 26 -1.85 -2.25 -8.62
N ARG A 27 -2.95 -2.35 -9.38
CA ARG A 27 -2.93 -2.69 -10.81
C ARG A 27 -2.21 -1.63 -11.64
N MET A 28 -2.48 -0.34 -11.41
CA MET A 28 -1.78 0.74 -12.12
C MET A 28 -0.28 0.78 -11.80
N LEU A 29 0.09 0.52 -10.55
CA LEU A 29 1.49 0.38 -10.14
C LEU A 29 2.16 -0.81 -10.82
N LEU A 30 1.48 -1.97 -10.92
CA LEU A 30 1.98 -3.13 -11.65
C LEU A 30 2.34 -2.75 -13.09
N TRP A 31 1.42 -2.12 -13.83
CA TRP A 31 1.69 -1.66 -15.20
C TRP A 31 2.80 -0.60 -15.27
N GLY A 32 2.89 0.29 -14.29
CA GLY A 32 3.97 1.29 -14.19
C GLY A 32 5.35 0.66 -13.98
N PHE A 33 5.50 -0.23 -13.00
CA PHE A 33 6.76 -0.96 -12.76
C PHE A 33 7.12 -1.88 -13.91
N ALA A 34 6.12 -2.53 -14.50
CA ALA A 34 6.32 -3.36 -15.66
C ALA A 34 6.89 -2.51 -16.81
N LEU A 35 6.31 -1.35 -17.11
CA LEU A 35 6.82 -0.44 -18.15
C LEU A 35 8.28 -0.03 -17.89
N ILE A 36 8.60 0.37 -16.65
CA ILE A 36 9.98 0.73 -16.26
C ILE A 36 10.93 -0.45 -16.46
N GLY A 37 10.55 -1.64 -15.99
CA GLY A 37 11.35 -2.86 -16.14
C GLY A 37 11.58 -3.20 -17.62
N PHE A 38 10.55 -3.08 -18.45
CA PHE A 38 10.66 -3.27 -19.89
C PHE A 38 11.60 -2.25 -20.53
N THR A 39 11.51 -0.97 -20.19
CA THR A 39 12.42 0.07 -20.69
C THR A 39 13.88 -0.24 -20.34
N ILE A 40 14.16 -0.61 -19.09
CA ILE A 40 15.52 -0.99 -18.66
C ILE A 40 16.01 -2.22 -19.44
N ALA A 41 15.14 -3.21 -19.64
CA ALA A 41 15.47 -4.43 -20.36
C ALA A 41 15.81 -4.15 -21.83
N VAL A 42 15.05 -3.27 -22.49
CA VAL A 42 15.33 -2.82 -23.88
C VAL A 42 16.63 -2.04 -23.96
N LEU A 43 16.91 -1.14 -23.00
CA LEU A 43 18.16 -0.37 -22.97
C LEU A 43 19.41 -1.24 -22.76
N ARG A 44 19.26 -2.44 -22.18
CA ARG A 44 20.33 -3.42 -21.96
C ARG A 44 20.41 -4.51 -23.01
N ALA A 45 19.36 -4.71 -23.81
CA ALA A 45 19.32 -5.76 -24.81
C ALA A 45 20.32 -5.46 -25.94
N PRO A 46 20.95 -6.50 -26.53
CA PRO A 46 21.68 -6.33 -27.78
C PRO A 46 20.73 -5.76 -28.84
N HIS A 47 21.18 -4.78 -29.63
CA HIS A 47 20.35 -3.99 -30.56
C HIS A 47 19.76 -4.77 -31.77
N THR A 48 19.49 -6.07 -31.65
CA THR A 48 18.80 -6.87 -32.66
C THR A 48 17.29 -6.73 -32.50
N ALA A 49 16.58 -6.30 -33.56
CA ALA A 49 15.14 -6.10 -33.53
C ALA A 49 14.34 -7.34 -33.07
N THR A 50 14.84 -8.54 -33.38
CA THR A 50 14.22 -9.82 -32.99
C THR A 50 14.25 -10.06 -31.49
N SER A 51 15.32 -9.68 -30.78
CA SER A 51 15.42 -9.87 -29.33
C SER A 51 14.47 -8.95 -28.56
N ILE A 52 14.33 -7.70 -29.02
CA ILE A 52 13.42 -6.71 -28.44
C ILE A 52 11.96 -7.14 -28.60
N VAL A 53 11.58 -7.62 -29.79
CA VAL A 53 10.21 -8.10 -30.06
C VAL A 53 9.90 -9.35 -29.22
N ALA A 54 10.82 -10.32 -29.16
CA ALA A 54 10.63 -11.52 -28.35
C ALA A 54 10.45 -11.18 -26.85
N MET A 55 11.27 -10.27 -26.32
CA MET A 55 11.15 -9.79 -24.93
C MET A 55 9.81 -9.09 -24.69
N ALA A 56 9.34 -8.26 -25.63
CA ALA A 56 8.05 -7.59 -25.52
C ALA A 56 6.87 -8.58 -25.48
N VAL A 57 6.90 -9.61 -26.32
CA VAL A 57 5.85 -10.65 -26.36
C VAL A 57 5.79 -11.42 -25.05
N VAL A 58 6.93 -11.91 -24.54
CA VAL A 58 6.98 -12.66 -23.27
C VAL A 58 6.52 -11.77 -22.11
N PHE A 59 6.99 -10.53 -22.07
CA PHE A 59 6.63 -9.57 -21.05
C PHE A 59 5.13 -9.25 -21.04
N LEU A 60 4.54 -8.94 -22.20
CA LEU A 60 3.10 -8.68 -22.33
C LEU A 60 2.26 -9.92 -22.01
N ALA A 61 2.73 -11.11 -22.35
CA ALA A 61 2.05 -12.36 -22.00
C ALA A 61 2.00 -12.55 -20.47
N ILE A 62 3.12 -12.39 -19.77
CA ILE A 62 3.18 -12.54 -18.30
C ILE A 62 2.30 -11.49 -17.62
N ILE A 63 2.48 -10.22 -17.95
CA ILE A 63 1.69 -9.12 -17.36
C ILE A 63 0.21 -9.26 -17.70
N GLY A 64 -0.12 -9.65 -18.94
CA GLY A 64 -1.50 -9.88 -19.36
C GLY A 64 -2.20 -10.99 -18.58
N VAL A 65 -1.49 -12.09 -18.28
CA VAL A 65 -2.04 -13.18 -17.43
C VAL A 65 -2.32 -12.66 -16.02
N VAL A 66 -1.36 -11.94 -15.40
CA VAL A 66 -1.55 -11.37 -14.07
C VAL A 66 -2.71 -10.36 -14.06
N ASP A 67 -2.75 -9.46 -15.04
CA ASP A 67 -3.81 -8.44 -15.17
C ASP A 67 -5.18 -9.07 -15.40
N TYR A 68 -5.26 -10.16 -16.17
CA TYR A 68 -6.49 -10.93 -16.35
C TYR A 68 -7.04 -11.48 -15.03
N PHE A 69 -6.18 -12.09 -14.21
CA PHE A 69 -6.59 -12.60 -12.89
C PHE A 69 -7.02 -11.46 -11.94
N LEU A 70 -6.32 -10.34 -11.96
CA LEU A 70 -6.69 -9.15 -11.19
C LEU A 70 -8.04 -8.58 -11.65
N LEU A 71 -8.27 -8.46 -12.96
CA LEU A 71 -9.55 -8.00 -13.54
C LEU A 71 -10.70 -8.98 -13.29
N ARG A 72 -10.41 -10.27 -13.15
CA ARG A 72 -11.44 -11.25 -12.79
C ARG A 72 -11.90 -11.08 -11.34
N GLN A 73 -11.01 -10.62 -10.47
CA GLN A 73 -11.34 -10.31 -9.07
C GLN A 73 -12.00 -8.93 -8.95
N PHE A 74 -11.51 -7.91 -9.67
CA PHE A 74 -11.99 -6.53 -9.55
C PHE A 74 -12.02 -5.80 -10.90
N ARG A 75 -13.21 -5.63 -11.47
CA ARG A 75 -13.44 -4.67 -12.58
C ARG A 75 -13.99 -3.38 -12.01
N PRO A 76 -13.54 -2.18 -12.42
CA PRO A 76 -14.18 -0.92 -12.05
C PRO A 76 -15.66 -0.91 -12.45
N GLY A 77 -16.55 -0.39 -11.60
CA GLY A 77 -18.00 -0.38 -11.88
C GLY A 77 -18.72 -1.71 -11.61
N GLN A 78 -18.04 -2.70 -11.03
CA GLN A 78 -18.62 -4.00 -10.67
C GLN A 78 -19.30 -3.94 -9.30
N LEU A 79 -20.48 -4.56 -9.18
CA LEU A 79 -21.17 -4.69 -7.89
C LEU A 79 -20.33 -5.53 -6.92
N VAL A 80 -19.99 -4.95 -5.76
CA VAL A 80 -19.28 -5.64 -4.67
C VAL A 80 -20.27 -6.17 -3.65
N VAL A 81 -21.18 -5.31 -3.15
CA VAL A 81 -22.22 -5.68 -2.18
C VAL A 81 -23.52 -4.96 -2.51
N LYS A 82 -24.64 -5.67 -2.39
CA LYS A 82 -25.98 -5.11 -2.42
C LYS A 82 -26.69 -5.46 -1.13
N LEU A 83 -27.14 -4.44 -0.40
CA LEU A 83 -27.97 -4.59 0.79
C LEU A 83 -29.43 -4.41 0.39
N THR A 84 -30.26 -5.34 0.83
CA THR A 84 -31.72 -5.28 0.68
C THR A 84 -32.39 -5.48 2.04
N ASP A 85 -33.69 -5.25 2.15
CA ASP A 85 -34.42 -5.54 3.39
C ASP A 85 -34.45 -7.03 3.75
N GLU A 86 -34.28 -7.92 2.77
CA GLU A 86 -34.26 -9.38 2.95
C GLU A 86 -32.89 -9.92 3.38
N GLY A 87 -31.80 -9.31 2.91
CA GLY A 87 -30.46 -9.81 3.19
C GLY A 87 -29.32 -9.02 2.55
N VAL A 88 -28.15 -9.66 2.54
CA VAL A 88 -26.95 -9.21 1.85
C VAL A 88 -26.72 -10.07 0.61
N GLU A 89 -26.57 -9.44 -0.55
CA GLU A 89 -26.22 -10.11 -1.80
C GLU A 89 -24.84 -9.65 -2.29
N SER A 90 -24.02 -10.59 -2.75
CA SER A 90 -22.74 -10.23 -3.34
C SER A 90 -22.25 -11.29 -4.33
N PRO A 91 -21.88 -10.90 -5.57
CA PRO A 91 -21.23 -11.83 -6.49
C PRO A 91 -19.83 -12.24 -6.01
N MET A 92 -19.22 -11.43 -5.14
CA MET A 92 -17.87 -11.64 -4.57
C MET A 92 -17.89 -12.48 -3.28
N MET A 93 -19.06 -12.91 -2.84
CA MET A 93 -19.19 -13.76 -1.66
C MET A 93 -18.49 -15.10 -1.83
N SER A 94 -17.78 -15.56 -0.82
CA SER A 94 -17.12 -16.87 -0.82
C SER A 94 -18.15 -18.01 -0.83
N GLY A 95 -17.91 -19.03 -1.66
CA GLY A 95 -18.79 -20.20 -1.75
C GLY A 95 -19.90 -20.06 -2.80
N PRO A 96 -20.79 -21.07 -2.89
CA PRO A 96 -21.82 -21.14 -3.92
C PRO A 96 -23.01 -20.21 -3.65
N ASN A 97 -23.32 -19.96 -2.38
CA ASN A 97 -24.40 -19.06 -2.02
C ASN A 97 -23.95 -17.60 -2.11
N LYS A 98 -24.68 -16.79 -2.87
CA LYS A 98 -24.39 -15.36 -3.10
C LYS A 98 -25.35 -14.43 -2.37
N LYS A 99 -26.29 -15.01 -1.59
CA LYS A 99 -27.32 -14.28 -0.85
C LYS A 99 -27.36 -14.79 0.59
N LEU A 100 -27.29 -13.88 1.55
CA LEU A 100 -27.37 -14.17 2.97
C LEU A 100 -28.58 -13.45 3.56
N PRO A 101 -29.65 -14.18 3.93
CA PRO A 101 -30.77 -13.59 4.65
C PRO A 101 -30.32 -12.99 5.98
N TRP A 102 -30.85 -11.84 6.37
CA TRP A 102 -30.43 -11.21 7.63
C TRP A 102 -30.63 -12.11 8.86
N GLY A 103 -31.72 -12.88 8.92
CA GLY A 103 -31.98 -13.82 10.03
C GLY A 103 -31.00 -14.99 10.13
N SER A 104 -30.18 -15.21 9.10
CA SER A 104 -29.13 -16.24 9.11
C SER A 104 -27.79 -15.73 9.68
N ILE A 105 -27.67 -14.41 9.88
CA ILE A 105 -26.44 -13.73 10.28
C ILE A 105 -26.51 -13.45 11.78
N ARG A 106 -25.55 -13.98 12.55
CA ARG A 106 -25.40 -13.74 13.99
C ARG A 106 -24.46 -12.58 14.29
N GLY A 107 -23.46 -12.36 13.43
CA GLY A 107 -22.46 -11.32 13.63
C GLY A 107 -21.79 -10.93 12.33
N VAL A 108 -21.25 -9.72 12.29
CA VAL A 108 -20.48 -9.19 11.16
C VAL A 108 -19.24 -8.50 11.70
N SER A 109 -18.10 -8.75 11.07
CA SER A 109 -16.84 -8.08 11.40
C SER A 109 -16.05 -7.79 10.12
N ILE A 110 -15.21 -6.76 10.14
CA ILE A 110 -14.25 -6.50 9.07
C ILE A 110 -12.88 -6.97 9.55
N GLN A 111 -12.28 -7.93 8.85
CA GLN A 111 -10.99 -8.51 9.25
C GLN A 111 -9.99 -8.42 8.10
N PRO A 112 -8.70 -8.14 8.39
CA PRO A 112 -7.65 -8.23 7.40
C PRO A 112 -7.33 -9.71 7.13
N ILE A 113 -7.64 -10.18 5.93
CA ILE A 113 -7.31 -11.53 5.47
C ILE A 113 -6.28 -11.38 4.34
N HIS A 114 -5.05 -11.84 4.59
CA HIS A 114 -3.91 -11.64 3.67
C HIS A 114 -3.75 -10.17 3.23
N ASP A 115 -3.79 -9.25 4.20
CA ASP A 115 -3.64 -7.80 3.98
C ASP A 115 -4.78 -7.16 3.16
N GLN A 116 -5.89 -7.88 2.95
CA GLN A 116 -7.11 -7.35 2.35
C GLN A 116 -8.24 -7.31 3.38
N SER A 117 -8.88 -6.15 3.49
CA SER A 117 -10.09 -6.00 4.30
C SER A 117 -11.21 -6.84 3.72
N CYS A 118 -11.65 -7.83 4.49
CA CYS A 118 -12.76 -8.70 4.13
C CYS A 118 -13.89 -8.53 5.15
N LEU A 119 -15.11 -8.43 4.65
CA LEU A 119 -16.30 -8.53 5.47
C LEU A 119 -16.54 -10.00 5.78
N VAL A 120 -16.52 -10.37 7.06
CA VAL A 120 -16.71 -11.74 7.55
C VAL A 120 -18.05 -11.81 8.27
N PHE A 121 -18.96 -12.62 7.74
CA PHE A 121 -20.25 -12.90 8.37
C PHE A 121 -20.12 -14.13 9.25
N GLN A 122 -20.67 -14.11 10.45
CA GLN A 122 -20.82 -15.28 11.29
C GLN A 122 -22.26 -15.77 11.17
N MET A 123 -22.44 -17.00 10.68
CA MET A 123 -23.76 -17.58 10.49
C MET A 123 -24.32 -18.13 11.82
N SER A 124 -25.65 -18.16 11.95
CA SER A 124 -26.30 -18.77 13.11
C SER A 124 -25.92 -20.25 13.26
N PRO A 125 -25.52 -20.72 14.46
CA PRO A 125 -25.22 -22.13 14.71
C PRO A 125 -26.39 -23.08 14.40
N GLU A 126 -27.62 -22.59 14.46
CA GLU A 126 -28.85 -23.34 14.19
C GLU A 126 -28.94 -23.85 12.75
N LEU A 127 -28.21 -23.22 11.83
CA LEU A 127 -28.14 -23.65 10.43
C LEU A 127 -27.33 -24.94 10.24
N GLY A 128 -26.63 -25.44 11.27
CA GLY A 128 -25.86 -26.68 11.21
C GLY A 128 -24.71 -26.64 10.20
N LEU A 129 -24.26 -25.43 9.82
CA LEU A 129 -23.20 -25.26 8.83
C LEU A 129 -21.85 -25.72 9.40
N PRO A 130 -21.00 -26.38 8.61
CA PRO A 130 -19.68 -26.79 9.07
C PRO A 130 -18.76 -25.56 9.21
N ASP A 131 -18.12 -25.39 10.37
CA ASP A 131 -17.10 -24.34 10.60
C ASP A 131 -15.71 -24.85 10.16
N LYS A 132 -15.60 -25.29 8.91
CA LYS A 132 -14.34 -25.76 8.31
C LYS A 132 -14.20 -25.21 6.90
N LYS A 133 -12.97 -24.81 6.54
CA LYS A 133 -12.64 -24.38 5.18
C LYS A 133 -12.67 -25.57 4.24
N HIS A 134 -13.39 -25.43 3.13
CA HIS A 134 -13.35 -26.39 2.05
C HIS A 134 -11.94 -26.45 1.45
N PHE A 135 -11.40 -27.64 1.20
CA PHE A 135 -10.01 -27.82 0.76
C PHE A 135 -9.70 -27.08 -0.55
N LEU A 136 -10.53 -27.27 -1.59
CA LEU A 136 -10.32 -26.65 -2.91
C LEU A 136 -10.63 -25.14 -2.94
N THR A 137 -11.82 -24.74 -2.49
CA THR A 137 -12.28 -23.34 -2.61
C THR A 137 -11.84 -22.45 -1.45
N ARG A 138 -11.29 -23.04 -0.37
CA ARG A 138 -11.00 -22.38 0.92
C ARG A 138 -12.18 -21.67 1.58
N ALA A 139 -13.38 -21.75 1.02
CA ALA A 139 -14.59 -21.12 1.54
C ALA A 139 -15.03 -21.83 2.84
N ASN A 140 -15.49 -21.06 3.82
CA ASN A 140 -16.07 -21.56 5.05
C ASN A 140 -17.59 -21.26 5.04
N PRO A 141 -18.47 -22.26 4.98
CA PRO A 141 -19.92 -22.05 4.95
C PRO A 141 -20.46 -21.31 6.19
N SER A 142 -19.87 -21.52 7.37
CA SER A 142 -20.29 -20.86 8.62
C SER A 142 -19.74 -19.45 8.75
N ARG A 143 -18.73 -19.12 7.92
CA ARG A 143 -18.06 -17.82 7.92
C ARG A 143 -17.85 -17.29 6.51
N PRO A 144 -18.91 -17.01 5.74
CA PRO A 144 -18.76 -16.49 4.40
C PRO A 144 -18.10 -15.11 4.43
N THR A 145 -17.25 -14.86 3.45
CA THR A 145 -16.45 -13.62 3.36
C THR A 145 -16.71 -12.89 2.05
N ILE A 146 -16.67 -11.56 2.09
CA ILE A 146 -16.67 -10.70 0.90
C ILE A 146 -15.41 -9.83 0.93
N SER A 147 -14.60 -9.87 -0.14
CA SER A 147 -13.46 -8.97 -0.25
C SER A 147 -13.93 -7.54 -0.53
N LEU A 148 -13.42 -6.58 0.25
CA LEU A 148 -13.71 -5.15 0.10
C LEU A 148 -12.64 -4.42 -0.71
N ALA A 149 -11.64 -5.12 -1.25
CA ALA A 149 -10.49 -4.50 -1.92
C ALA A 149 -10.88 -3.67 -3.16
N GLY A 150 -12.05 -3.92 -3.76
CA GLY A 150 -12.61 -3.12 -4.86
C GLY A 150 -13.32 -1.85 -4.42
N LEU A 151 -13.68 -1.71 -3.14
CA LEU A 151 -14.28 -0.50 -2.57
C LEU A 151 -13.19 0.45 -2.09
N ASP A 152 -13.39 1.75 -2.30
CA ASP A 152 -12.56 2.76 -1.65
C ASP A 152 -12.92 2.90 -0.17
N ALA A 153 -12.08 3.61 0.58
CA ALA A 153 -12.19 3.68 2.03
C ALA A 153 -13.53 4.28 2.50
N THR A 154 -14.04 5.31 1.81
CA THR A 154 -15.34 5.92 2.12
C THR A 154 -16.49 4.95 1.85
N ALA A 155 -16.43 4.20 0.74
CA ALA A 155 -17.44 3.18 0.45
C ALA A 155 -17.43 2.02 1.46
N GLN A 156 -16.26 1.64 1.98
CA GLN A 156 -16.15 0.65 3.05
C GLN A 156 -16.78 1.13 4.36
N ASP A 157 -16.57 2.40 4.72
CA ASP A 157 -17.16 2.98 5.94
C ASP A 157 -18.69 3.12 5.81
N ASN A 158 -19.18 3.62 4.67
CA ASN A 158 -20.62 3.70 4.42
C ASN A 158 -21.27 2.31 4.44
N LEU A 159 -20.60 1.28 3.91
CA LEU A 159 -21.08 -0.11 3.94
C LEU A 159 -21.18 -0.62 5.37
N ALA A 160 -20.15 -0.39 6.17
CA ALA A 160 -20.11 -0.75 7.59
C ALA A 160 -21.29 -0.11 8.36
N ASP A 161 -21.49 1.18 8.17
CA ASP A 161 -22.58 1.92 8.82
C ASP A 161 -23.97 1.42 8.37
N SER A 162 -24.15 1.17 7.07
CA SER A 162 -25.41 0.65 6.52
C SER A 162 -25.74 -0.74 7.06
N ILE A 163 -24.75 -1.65 7.13
CA ILE A 163 -24.92 -2.96 7.76
C ILE A 163 -25.30 -2.79 9.23
N GLY A 164 -24.60 -1.91 9.97
CA GLY A 164 -24.92 -1.60 11.36
C GLY A 164 -26.37 -1.15 11.53
N ARG A 165 -26.86 -0.24 10.68
CA ARG A 165 -28.26 0.22 10.69
C ARG A 165 -29.26 -0.91 10.43
N HIS A 166 -28.97 -1.81 9.48
CA HIS A 166 -29.84 -2.95 9.17
C HIS A 166 -29.90 -3.96 10.32
N LEU A 167 -28.78 -4.19 11.00
CA LEU A 167 -28.68 -5.11 12.13
C LEU A 167 -29.36 -4.55 13.38
N LEU A 168 -29.10 -3.28 13.73
CA LEU A 168 -29.72 -2.59 14.88
C LEU A 168 -31.25 -2.49 14.78
N ARG A 169 -31.78 -2.38 13.55
CA ARG A 169 -33.24 -2.31 13.32
C ARG A 169 -33.94 -3.66 13.58
N ARG A 170 -33.21 -4.78 13.54
CA ARG A 170 -33.80 -6.13 13.51
C ARG A 170 -33.73 -6.87 14.84
N ASP A 171 -32.61 -6.79 15.55
CA ASP A 171 -32.41 -7.47 16.85
C ASP A 171 -31.35 -6.75 17.70
N ASN A 172 -31.48 -6.80 19.03
CA ASN A 172 -30.46 -6.41 20.01
C ASN A 172 -29.26 -7.39 19.96
N LEU A 173 -28.55 -7.43 18.83
CA LEU A 173 -27.34 -8.24 18.68
C LEU A 173 -26.27 -7.75 19.66
N LEU A 174 -25.94 -8.60 20.63
CA LEU A 174 -25.03 -8.29 21.75
C LEU A 174 -23.55 -8.17 21.36
N GLU A 175 -23.16 -8.51 20.13
CA GLU A 175 -21.78 -8.36 19.63
C GLU A 175 -21.76 -7.92 18.16
N ILE A 176 -21.95 -6.63 17.92
CA ILE A 176 -21.65 -6.01 16.62
C ILE A 176 -20.26 -5.36 16.73
N ASP A 177 -19.22 -6.12 16.43
CA ASP A 177 -17.86 -5.57 16.29
C ASP A 177 -17.60 -5.16 14.83
N ILE A 178 -18.32 -4.11 14.37
CA ILE A 178 -18.03 -3.45 13.09
C ILE A 178 -16.89 -2.44 13.32
N ARG A 179 -15.79 -2.89 13.93
CA ARG A 179 -14.54 -2.14 13.86
C ARG A 179 -13.97 -2.36 12.47
N ASN A 180 -13.82 -1.27 11.73
CA ASN A 180 -13.06 -1.29 10.49
C ASN A 180 -11.58 -1.06 10.86
N PRO A 181 -10.72 -2.09 10.89
CA PRO A 181 -9.31 -1.91 11.28
C PRO A 181 -8.58 -0.93 10.35
N VAL A 182 -9.02 -0.77 9.09
CA VAL A 182 -8.50 0.25 8.18
C VAL A 182 -8.87 1.65 8.64
N ARG A 183 -10.07 1.82 9.21
CA ARG A 183 -10.51 3.10 9.78
C ARG A 183 -9.68 3.46 11.01
N GLU A 184 -9.41 2.51 11.91
CA GLU A 184 -8.57 2.78 13.10
C GLU A 184 -7.16 3.22 12.73
N VAL A 185 -6.52 2.53 11.77
CA VAL A 185 -5.19 2.94 11.27
C VAL A 185 -5.26 4.31 10.61
N ARG A 186 -6.31 4.60 9.83
CA ARG A 186 -6.49 5.90 9.16
C ARG A 186 -6.73 7.02 10.17
N GLU A 187 -7.63 6.85 11.12
CA GLU A 187 -7.94 7.80 12.19
C GLU A 187 -6.73 8.04 13.08
N PHE A 188 -5.96 7.00 13.39
CA PHE A 188 -4.68 7.14 14.08
C PHE A 188 -3.70 7.99 13.27
N MET A 189 -3.52 7.69 11.98
CA MET A 189 -2.61 8.44 11.11
C MET A 189 -3.07 9.89 10.90
N GLU A 190 -4.38 10.15 10.85
CA GLU A 190 -4.97 11.48 10.79
C GLU A 190 -4.76 12.23 12.11
N SER A 191 -4.99 11.60 13.25
CA SER A 191 -4.72 12.17 14.59
C SER A 191 -3.24 12.54 14.73
N VAL A 192 -2.34 11.64 14.31
CA VAL A 192 -0.90 11.88 14.28
C VAL A 192 -0.54 13.05 13.36
N ARG A 193 -1.24 13.21 12.22
CA ARG A 193 -1.05 14.33 11.29
C ARG A 193 -1.55 15.66 11.86
N GLU A 194 -2.68 15.67 12.58
CA GLU A 194 -3.25 16.86 13.22
C GLU A 194 -2.40 17.35 14.39
N LEU A 195 -1.88 16.43 15.20
CA LEU A 195 -1.04 16.75 16.36
C LEU A 195 0.36 17.26 15.98
N ALA A 196 0.86 16.89 14.79
CA ALA A 196 2.20 17.27 14.33
C ALA A 196 2.19 17.65 12.83
N PRO A 197 1.70 18.87 12.50
CA PRO A 197 1.43 19.27 11.12
C PRO A 197 2.70 19.44 10.27
N MET A 198 3.87 19.71 10.87
CA MET A 198 5.10 19.98 10.13
C MET A 198 6.30 19.14 10.59
N PRO A 199 6.71 18.12 9.82
CA PRO A 199 7.92 17.34 10.04
C PRO A 199 9.16 18.14 9.58
N LEU A 200 9.54 19.15 10.38
CA LEU A 200 10.54 20.15 10.03
C LEU A 200 11.92 19.55 9.77
N VAL A 201 12.36 18.62 10.63
CA VAL A 201 13.70 18.03 10.54
C VAL A 201 13.79 17.09 9.35
N MET A 202 12.79 16.23 9.13
CA MET A 202 12.75 15.38 7.94
C MET A 202 12.76 16.23 6.67
N SER A 203 11.93 17.28 6.63
CA SER A 203 11.86 18.18 5.47
C SER A 203 13.19 18.88 5.22
N PHE A 204 13.84 19.37 6.29
CA PHE A 204 15.18 19.94 6.22
C PHE A 204 16.20 18.95 5.68
N LEU A 205 16.21 17.70 6.17
CA LEU A 205 17.14 16.67 5.72
C LEU A 205 16.94 16.32 4.24
N VAL A 206 15.69 16.22 3.78
CA VAL A 206 15.38 15.98 2.36
C VAL A 206 15.91 17.13 1.49
N VAL A 207 15.65 18.37 1.89
CA VAL A 207 16.14 19.55 1.16
C VAL A 207 17.67 19.63 1.17
N ALA A 208 18.30 19.35 2.32
CA ALA A 208 19.76 19.34 2.44
C ALA A 208 20.39 18.30 1.51
N ASN A 209 19.85 17.09 1.46
CA ASN A 209 20.29 16.02 0.55
C ASN A 209 20.15 16.42 -0.93
N ALA A 210 19.01 17.02 -1.29
CA ALA A 210 18.79 17.52 -2.64
C ALA A 210 19.80 18.62 -3.02
N ILE A 211 20.05 19.57 -2.12
CA ILE A 211 21.03 20.66 -2.33
C ILE A 211 22.43 20.10 -2.51
N VAL A 212 22.88 19.18 -1.65
CA VAL A 212 24.21 18.55 -1.76
C VAL A 212 24.35 17.84 -3.09
N TRP A 213 23.34 17.07 -3.51
CA TRP A 213 23.38 16.36 -4.78
C TRP A 213 23.41 17.31 -5.99
N ILE A 214 22.63 18.40 -5.97
CA ILE A 214 22.67 19.44 -7.01
C ILE A 214 24.05 20.11 -7.04
N ALA A 215 24.65 20.40 -5.89
CA ALA A 215 25.99 20.98 -5.81
C ALA A 215 27.06 20.01 -6.38
N MET A 216 26.92 18.71 -6.13
CA MET A 216 27.77 17.69 -6.75
C MET A 216 27.62 17.69 -8.29
N LEU A 217 26.39 17.79 -8.82
CA LEU A 217 26.17 17.88 -10.26
C LEU A 217 26.86 19.12 -10.86
N ALA A 218 26.73 20.27 -10.19
CA ALA A 218 27.41 21.50 -10.61
C ALA A 218 28.94 21.37 -10.59
N ALA A 219 29.49 20.51 -9.72
CA ALA A 219 30.92 20.20 -9.63
C ALA A 219 31.38 19.05 -10.57
N GLY A 220 30.51 18.57 -11.47
CA GLY A 220 30.87 17.56 -12.49
C GLY A 220 30.42 16.13 -12.18
N ALA A 221 29.56 15.92 -11.18
CA ALA A 221 28.96 14.62 -10.91
C ALA A 221 28.01 14.21 -12.05
N LYS A 222 27.80 12.91 -12.23
CA LYS A 222 26.91 12.38 -13.27
C LYS A 222 25.60 11.93 -12.65
N ILE A 223 24.50 12.25 -13.30
CA ILE A 223 23.13 11.91 -12.84
C ILE A 223 22.98 10.39 -12.61
N LEU A 224 23.49 9.57 -13.54
CA LEU A 224 23.30 8.11 -13.51
C LEU A 224 24.41 7.35 -12.77
N ALA A 225 25.64 7.85 -12.77
CA ALA A 225 26.79 7.17 -12.18
C ALA A 225 27.98 8.11 -12.00
N SER A 226 28.07 8.74 -10.83
CA SER A 226 29.17 9.65 -10.51
C SER A 226 30.49 8.90 -10.29
N PRO A 227 31.64 9.46 -10.71
CA PRO A 227 32.94 8.82 -10.52
C PRO A 227 33.29 8.62 -9.04
N ILE A 228 33.80 7.45 -8.68
CA ILE A 228 34.19 7.11 -7.30
C ILE A 228 35.19 8.13 -6.71
N PRO A 229 36.25 8.57 -7.42
CA PRO A 229 37.18 9.56 -6.86
C PRO A 229 36.48 10.86 -6.46
N MET A 230 35.49 11.31 -7.24
CA MET A 230 34.72 12.50 -6.90
C MET A 230 33.89 12.29 -5.63
N LEU A 231 33.23 11.14 -5.48
CA LEU A 231 32.47 10.81 -4.26
C LEU A 231 33.39 10.79 -3.03
N TYR A 232 34.59 10.25 -3.18
CA TYR A 232 35.60 10.25 -2.13
C TYR A 232 36.01 11.67 -1.72
N GLU A 233 36.29 12.57 -2.67
CA GLU A 233 36.62 13.97 -2.37
C GLU A 233 35.47 14.70 -1.66
N TRP A 234 34.23 14.41 -2.06
CA TRP A 234 33.04 15.01 -1.44
C TRP A 234 32.74 14.50 -0.03
N GLY A 235 33.42 13.45 0.44
CA GLY A 235 33.25 12.93 1.80
C GLY A 235 32.54 11.59 1.90
N ALA A 236 32.51 10.79 0.83
CA ALA A 236 31.96 9.44 0.90
C ALA A 236 32.69 8.60 1.96
N ASN A 237 31.97 7.62 2.50
CA ASN A 237 32.52 6.75 3.53
C ASN A 237 33.68 5.92 2.97
N SER A 238 34.77 5.78 3.72
CA SER A 238 35.97 5.06 3.29
C SER A 238 36.74 4.54 4.49
N THR A 239 37.00 3.22 4.52
CA THR A 239 37.68 2.56 5.63
C THR A 239 39.06 3.15 5.88
N SER A 240 39.85 3.34 4.82
CA SER A 240 41.21 3.90 4.95
C SER A 240 41.18 5.35 5.45
N ALA A 241 40.27 6.19 4.96
CA ALA A 241 40.18 7.58 5.39
C ALA A 241 39.72 7.70 6.85
N VAL A 242 38.75 6.89 7.27
CA VAL A 242 38.25 6.87 8.65
C VAL A 242 39.32 6.35 9.62
N GLN A 243 40.07 5.31 9.25
CA GLN A 243 41.22 4.83 10.04
C GLN A 243 42.33 5.87 10.15
N ASN A 244 42.48 6.74 9.15
CA ASN A 244 43.40 7.88 9.17
C ASN A 244 42.84 9.12 9.88
N GLY A 245 41.75 8.98 10.66
CA GLY A 245 41.21 10.05 11.51
C GLY A 245 40.13 10.91 10.86
N GLN A 246 39.70 10.63 9.63
CA GLN A 246 38.62 11.38 8.96
C GLN A 246 37.22 10.92 9.41
N LEU A 247 36.96 10.94 10.72
CA LEU A 247 35.71 10.45 11.32
C LEU A 247 34.46 11.22 10.85
N TRP A 248 34.63 12.46 10.40
CA TRP A 248 33.55 13.27 9.82
C TRP A 248 32.90 12.60 8.59
N ARG A 249 33.62 11.68 7.93
CA ARG A 249 33.10 10.88 6.81
C ARG A 249 31.93 9.98 7.19
N LEU A 250 31.81 9.60 8.46
CA LEU A 250 30.67 8.81 8.97
C LEU A 250 29.36 9.61 8.93
N VAL A 251 29.44 10.95 8.96
CA VAL A 251 28.28 11.84 8.89
C VAL A 251 28.11 12.40 7.48
N SER A 252 29.18 12.84 6.81
CA SER A 252 29.06 13.40 5.46
C SER A 252 28.57 12.36 4.44
N SER A 253 28.95 11.10 4.60
CA SER A 253 28.48 9.99 3.75
C SER A 253 26.95 9.88 3.72
N MET A 254 26.26 10.28 4.79
CA MET A 254 24.80 10.24 4.88
C MET A 254 24.11 11.18 3.88
N PHE A 255 24.84 12.17 3.35
CA PHE A 255 24.30 13.20 2.44
C PHE A 255 24.74 13.01 0.97
N ILE A 256 25.70 12.12 0.71
CA ILE A 256 26.34 11.98 -0.60
C ILE A 256 25.68 10.85 -1.39
N HIS A 257 25.23 11.17 -2.60
CA HIS A 257 24.51 10.23 -3.45
C HIS A 257 25.19 10.10 -4.82
N GLY A 258 25.61 8.89 -5.18
CA GLY A 258 26.33 8.64 -6.43
C GLY A 258 25.48 8.70 -7.71
N ASN A 259 24.16 8.61 -7.58
CA ASN A 259 23.22 8.67 -8.70
C ASN A 259 21.81 9.06 -8.23
N ILE A 260 20.97 9.44 -9.18
CA ILE A 260 19.59 9.89 -8.94
C ILE A 260 18.71 8.82 -8.28
N PHE A 261 18.85 7.55 -8.67
CA PHE A 261 18.03 6.48 -8.09
C PHE A 261 18.38 6.26 -6.61
N HIS A 262 19.66 6.31 -6.26
CA HIS A 262 20.10 6.22 -4.88
C HIS A 262 19.53 7.36 -4.04
N LEU A 263 19.54 8.60 -4.56
CA LEU A 263 18.91 9.74 -3.89
C LEU A 263 17.40 9.53 -3.73
N VAL A 264 16.69 9.23 -4.81
CA VAL A 264 15.23 9.09 -4.79
C VAL A 264 14.77 7.99 -3.84
N ILE A 265 15.43 6.83 -3.84
CA ILE A 265 15.08 5.71 -2.94
C ILE A 265 15.33 6.10 -1.49
N ASN A 266 16.48 6.72 -1.17
CA ASN A 266 16.76 7.17 0.19
C ASN A 266 15.78 8.26 0.65
N MET A 267 15.44 9.21 -0.21
CA MET A 267 14.46 10.25 0.14
C MET A 267 13.05 9.68 0.30
N ALA A 268 12.65 8.70 -0.51
CA ALA A 268 11.38 8.00 -0.34
C ALA A 268 11.33 7.22 0.99
N ALA A 269 12.42 6.56 1.38
CA ALA A 269 12.54 5.88 2.67
C ALA A 269 12.53 6.88 3.84
N LEU A 270 13.29 7.97 3.72
CA LEU A 270 13.34 9.04 4.72
C LEU A 270 11.99 9.73 4.91
N VAL A 271 11.26 10.02 3.84
CA VAL A 271 9.93 10.61 3.93
C VAL A 271 8.95 9.62 4.54
N SER A 272 8.91 8.37 4.07
CA SER A 272 7.93 7.39 4.56
C SER A 272 8.13 7.04 6.05
N ALA A 273 9.36 6.73 6.46
CA ALA A 273 9.66 6.42 7.85
C ALA A 273 9.79 7.69 8.72
N GLY A 274 10.49 8.71 8.23
CA GLY A 274 10.76 9.93 8.98
C GLY A 274 9.51 10.74 9.29
N LEU A 275 8.51 10.75 8.40
CA LEU A 275 7.20 11.35 8.70
C LEU A 275 6.56 10.74 9.94
N ILE A 276 6.59 9.41 10.05
CA ILE A 276 5.96 8.69 11.16
C ILE A 276 6.78 8.88 12.44
N VAL A 277 8.09 8.66 12.35
CA VAL A 277 8.99 8.72 13.52
C VAL A 277 9.06 10.14 14.09
N GLU A 278 9.18 11.18 13.26
CA GLU A 278 9.25 12.57 13.73
C GLU A 278 7.95 13.03 14.38
N ARG A 279 6.79 12.55 13.90
CA ARG A 279 5.51 12.88 14.53
C ARG A 279 5.30 12.16 15.86
N ILE A 280 5.73 10.90 15.97
CA ILE A 280 5.59 10.12 17.22
C ILE A 280 6.55 10.62 18.30
N TYR A 281 7.80 10.87 17.93
CA TYR A 281 8.89 11.13 18.90
C TYR A 281 9.30 12.61 18.99
N GLY A 282 8.83 13.46 18.07
CA GLY A 282 9.21 14.85 17.98
C GLY A 282 10.58 15.09 17.31
N HIS A 283 10.83 16.34 16.95
CA HIS A 283 11.99 16.79 16.16
C HIS A 283 13.35 16.35 16.73
N ARG A 284 13.54 16.50 18.05
CA ARG A 284 14.84 16.26 18.72
C ARG A 284 15.21 14.79 18.70
N LEU A 285 14.25 13.93 19.05
CA LEU A 285 14.48 12.49 19.14
C LEU A 285 14.57 11.89 17.73
N PHE A 286 13.79 12.38 16.76
CA PHE A 286 14.00 12.00 15.36
C PHE A 286 15.39 12.37 14.84
N ALA A 287 15.88 13.58 15.11
CA ALA A 287 17.24 13.98 14.74
C ALA A 287 18.29 13.03 15.36
N LEU A 288 18.13 12.71 16.65
CA LEU A 288 19.01 11.75 17.33
C LEU A 288 18.96 10.37 16.67
N ILE A 289 17.76 9.84 16.39
CA ILE A 289 17.58 8.54 15.72
C ILE A 289 18.23 8.56 14.34
N TYR A 290 18.02 9.60 13.55
CA TYR A 290 18.58 9.74 12.20
C TYR A 290 20.11 9.76 12.21
N PHE A 291 20.72 10.62 13.04
CA PHE A 291 22.18 10.72 13.10
C PHE A 291 22.83 9.50 13.76
N ALA A 292 22.24 8.96 14.84
CA ALA A 292 22.78 7.77 15.47
C ALA A 292 22.72 6.55 14.54
N SER A 293 21.59 6.31 13.86
CA SER A 293 21.46 5.21 12.89
C SER A 293 22.39 5.39 11.70
N GLY A 294 22.55 6.60 11.17
CA GLY A 294 23.48 6.89 10.07
C GLY A 294 24.95 6.69 10.43
N ILE A 295 25.36 7.09 11.64
CA ILE A 295 26.73 6.89 12.14
C ILE A 295 27.00 5.40 12.38
N VAL A 296 26.07 4.69 13.04
CA VAL A 296 26.20 3.25 13.29
C VAL A 296 26.21 2.46 11.98
N GLY A 297 25.31 2.78 11.04
CA GLY A 297 25.26 2.17 9.71
C GLY A 297 26.54 2.43 8.91
N SER A 298 27.02 3.68 8.89
CA SER A 298 28.30 4.02 8.26
C SER A 298 29.48 3.32 8.92
N SER A 299 29.46 3.12 10.24
CA SER A 299 30.54 2.42 10.94
C SER A 299 30.54 0.92 10.61
N LEU A 300 29.36 0.29 10.63
CA LEU A 300 29.18 -1.12 10.28
C LEU A 300 29.55 -1.40 8.82
N SER A 301 29.25 -0.49 7.90
CA SER A 301 29.60 -0.65 6.48
C SER A 301 31.10 -0.61 6.20
N LEU A 302 31.94 -0.19 7.15
CA LEU A 302 33.40 -0.24 7.01
C LEU A 302 33.99 -1.61 7.37
N TYR A 303 33.21 -2.44 8.05
CA TYR A 303 33.62 -3.75 8.55
C TYR A 303 33.35 -4.90 7.56
N PHE A 304 32.42 -4.71 6.62
CA PHE A 304 32.05 -5.66 5.57
C PHE A 304 32.51 -5.18 4.20
#